data_AF-A6UAQ8-F1
#
_entry.id   AF-A6UAQ8-F1
#
_cell.length_a   1.000
_cell.length_b   1.000
_cell.length_c   1.000
_cell.angle_alpha   90.00
_cell.angle_beta   90.00
_cell.angle_gamma   90.00
#
_symmetry.space_group_name_H-M   'P 1'
#
loop_
_entity.id
_entity.type
_entity.pdbx_description
1 polymer ?
#
loop_
_entity_poly.entity_id
_entity_poly.type
_entity_poly.pdbx_seq_one_letter_code
_entity_poly.pdbx_strand_id
1 'polypeptide(L)'
;MSRSRWYAIRTAPGYQRMAAVDERLPESRRMESIIERNCRKDGFDIFMPSFYKELKHHRTNEIIEKRFPFLVGYAFVNLPRLNFEELRRVDGAVCFLRGANYGPLEFPSATIEALYFAEHERRQAFLYEQHCRKENERHEQIQHLRGQLRKILPKGRKARVSMVDQAERAIDSLSPQIKERVQKIISELNSLTADAAVENLRQAV
;
A
#
# COMPACT_ATOMS: atom_id res chain seq x y z
N MET A 1 9.72 0.35 -34.10
CA MET A 1 9.72 0.11 -32.64
C MET A 1 11.01 -0.60 -32.28
N SER A 2 11.80 -0.08 -31.34
CA SER A 2 13.04 -0.75 -30.90
C SER A 2 12.68 -2.06 -30.20
N ARG A 3 13.35 -3.16 -30.57
CA ARG A 3 13.18 -4.46 -29.91
C ARG A 3 13.55 -4.35 -28.42
N SER A 4 12.62 -4.65 -27.53
CA SER A 4 12.91 -4.80 -26.10
C SER A 4 13.84 -6.00 -25.89
N ARG A 5 14.89 -5.82 -25.07
CA ARG A 5 15.88 -6.86 -24.77
C ARG A 5 16.14 -6.86 -23.28
N TRP A 6 15.59 -7.86 -22.59
CA TRP A 6 15.65 -7.93 -21.15
C TRP A 6 16.84 -8.76 -20.69
N TYR A 7 17.57 -8.24 -19.70
CA TYR A 7 18.71 -8.92 -19.10
C TYR A 7 18.57 -8.91 -17.58
N ALA A 8 19.00 -9.98 -16.91
CA ALA A 8 19.08 -10.00 -15.46
C ALA A 8 20.41 -9.40 -14.98
N ILE A 9 20.34 -8.51 -14.01
CA ILE A 9 21.49 -8.00 -13.26
C ILE A 9 21.49 -8.54 -11.84
N ARG A 10 22.69 -8.85 -11.35
CA ARG A 10 22.94 -9.04 -9.94
C ARG A 10 23.04 -7.67 -9.28
N THR A 11 22.29 -7.50 -8.21
CA THR A 11 22.25 -6.28 -7.40
C THR A 11 23.16 -6.44 -6.18
N ALA A 12 23.81 -5.34 -5.79
CA ALA A 12 24.67 -5.33 -4.61
C ALA A 12 23.82 -5.47 -3.34
N PRO A 13 24.34 -6.13 -2.29
CA PRO A 13 23.62 -6.24 -1.02
C PRO A 13 23.18 -4.88 -0.50
N GLY A 14 21.91 -4.78 -0.11
CA GLY A 14 21.33 -3.54 0.42
C GLY A 14 20.76 -2.58 -0.62
N TYR A 15 20.94 -2.80 -1.93
CA TYR A 15 20.38 -1.94 -2.99
C TYR A 15 18.94 -2.30 -3.38
N GLN A 16 18.45 -3.48 -2.96
CA GLN A 16 17.04 -3.84 -3.06
C GLN A 16 16.20 -3.32 -1.87
N ARG A 17 16.81 -2.58 -0.94
CA ARG A 17 16.06 -1.86 0.11
C ARG A 17 15.21 -0.76 -0.53
N MET A 18 14.12 -0.40 0.15
CA MET A 18 13.33 0.77 -0.24
C MET A 18 14.20 2.02 -0.24
N ALA A 19 14.11 2.79 -1.31
CA ALA A 19 14.78 4.08 -1.40
C ALA A 19 14.09 5.09 -0.48
N ALA A 20 14.82 6.11 -0.03
CA ALA A 20 14.27 7.17 0.81
C ALA A 20 13.11 7.87 0.08
N VAL A 21 12.11 8.37 0.81
CA VAL A 21 11.02 9.12 0.19
C VAL A 21 11.57 10.41 -0.41
N ASP A 22 11.20 10.71 -1.65
CA ASP A 22 11.52 11.96 -2.35
C ASP A 22 10.21 12.54 -2.89
N GLU A 23 9.76 13.64 -2.29
CA GLU A 23 8.47 14.29 -2.58
C GLU A 23 8.41 14.91 -3.98
N ARG A 24 9.56 15.08 -4.65
CA ARG A 24 9.62 15.60 -6.02
C ARG A 24 9.25 14.54 -7.06
N LEU A 25 9.24 13.27 -6.68
CA LEU A 25 8.92 12.16 -7.56
C LEU A 25 7.42 11.84 -7.50
N PRO A 26 6.83 11.32 -8.59
CA PRO A 26 5.45 10.84 -8.59
C PRO A 26 5.21 9.76 -7.52
N GLU A 27 3.98 9.68 -7.00
CA GLU A 27 3.59 8.69 -5.96
C GLU A 27 3.86 7.25 -6.40
N SER A 28 3.75 6.95 -7.70
CA SER A 28 4.08 5.64 -8.28
C SER A 28 5.53 5.20 -8.02
N ARG A 29 6.44 6.16 -7.77
CA ARG A 29 7.86 5.94 -7.51
C ARG A 29 8.23 5.90 -6.03
N ARG A 30 7.28 6.11 -5.13
CA ARG A 30 7.52 6.20 -3.68
C ARG A 30 8.06 4.90 -3.08
N MET A 31 7.60 3.76 -3.60
CA MET A 31 7.97 2.42 -3.12
C MET A 31 9.08 1.77 -3.96
N GLU A 32 9.84 2.54 -4.73
CA GLU A 32 10.98 2.02 -5.49
C GLU A 32 12.10 1.53 -4.58
N SER A 33 12.80 0.49 -5.02
CA SER A 33 14.09 0.13 -4.44
C SER A 33 15.19 1.11 -4.87
N ILE A 34 16.30 1.13 -4.13
CA ILE A 34 17.46 1.98 -4.46
C ILE A 34 17.97 1.67 -5.86
N ILE A 35 18.08 0.38 -6.24
CA ILE A 35 18.52 -0.02 -7.58
C ILE A 35 17.57 0.45 -8.68
N GLU A 36 16.25 0.32 -8.49
CA GLU A 36 15.27 0.82 -9.45
C GLU A 36 15.40 2.33 -9.66
N ARG A 37 15.59 3.07 -8.55
CA ARG A 37 15.76 4.52 -8.61
C ARG A 37 17.04 4.91 -9.35
N ASN A 38 18.16 4.27 -9.02
CA ASN A 38 19.46 4.55 -9.63
C ASN A 38 19.42 4.27 -11.14
N CYS A 39 18.92 3.10 -11.54
CA CYS A 39 18.77 2.75 -12.95
C CYS A 39 17.86 3.75 -13.69
N ARG A 40 16.69 4.11 -13.14
CA ARG A 40 15.78 5.06 -13.79
C ARG A 40 16.36 6.48 -13.87
N LYS A 41 17.14 6.89 -12.87
CA LYS A 41 17.87 8.18 -12.88
C LYS A 41 18.86 8.25 -14.04
N ASP A 42 19.52 7.13 -14.33
CA ASP A 42 20.50 7.01 -15.41
C ASP A 42 19.85 6.65 -16.77
N GLY A 43 18.51 6.69 -16.86
CA GLY A 43 17.76 6.50 -18.10
C GLY A 43 17.51 5.04 -18.49
N PHE A 44 17.74 4.09 -17.58
CA PHE A 44 17.46 2.68 -17.81
C PHE A 44 16.04 2.30 -17.37
N ASP A 45 15.40 1.49 -18.20
CA ASP A 45 14.17 0.80 -17.85
C ASP A 45 14.50 -0.48 -17.07
N ILE A 46 13.90 -0.60 -15.89
CA ILE A 46 14.21 -1.62 -14.89
C ILE A 46 12.92 -2.13 -14.27
N PHE A 47 12.88 -3.44 -14.07
CA PHE A 47 11.82 -4.15 -13.42
C PHE A 47 12.42 -5.06 -12.34
N MET A 48 12.02 -4.84 -11.09
CA MET A 48 12.36 -5.71 -9.97
C MET A 48 11.07 -6.35 -9.45
N PRO A 49 10.83 -7.64 -9.75
CA PRO A 49 9.65 -8.35 -9.25
C PRO A 49 9.55 -8.25 -7.73
N SER A 50 8.37 -7.88 -7.24
CA SER A 50 8.19 -7.60 -5.82
C SER A 50 6.81 -7.99 -5.28
N PHE A 51 6.68 -8.02 -3.96
CA PHE A 51 5.41 -8.16 -3.28
C PHE A 51 5.32 -7.24 -2.08
N TYR A 52 4.08 -6.92 -1.69
CA TYR A 52 3.77 -6.03 -0.58
C TYR A 52 3.34 -6.83 0.64
N LYS A 53 3.72 -6.36 1.82
CA LYS A 53 3.29 -6.93 3.09
C LYS A 53 3.13 -5.84 4.12
N GLU A 54 2.09 -5.96 4.92
CA GLU A 54 1.91 -5.14 6.11
C GLU A 54 2.59 -5.78 7.30
N LEU A 55 3.37 -4.98 8.01
CA LEU A 55 4.06 -5.35 9.22
C LEU A 55 3.52 -4.52 10.36
N LYS A 56 3.04 -5.18 11.40
CA LYS A 56 2.67 -4.50 12.64
C LYS A 56 3.93 -4.31 13.49
N HIS A 57 4.27 -3.06 13.78
CA HIS A 57 5.38 -2.76 14.67
C HIS A 57 5.05 -3.25 16.09
N HIS A 58 5.86 -4.14 16.66
CA HIS A 58 5.56 -4.78 17.96
C HIS A 58 5.40 -3.78 19.12
N ARG A 59 6.18 -2.67 19.11
CA ARG A 59 6.14 -1.64 20.17
C ARG A 59 5.05 -0.58 19.97
N THR A 60 5.02 0.10 18.81
CA THR A 60 4.05 1.18 18.53
C THR A 60 2.70 0.67 18.02
N ASN A 61 2.58 -0.61 17.66
CA ASN A 61 1.42 -1.22 17.01
C ASN A 61 1.04 -0.58 15.66
N GLU A 62 1.89 0.29 15.12
CA GLU A 62 1.68 0.91 13.81
C GLU A 62 1.78 -0.12 12.70
N ILE A 63 0.88 -0.02 11.72
CA ILE A 63 0.87 -0.85 10.53
C ILE A 63 1.77 -0.17 9.49
N ILE A 64 2.87 -0.84 9.15
CA ILE A 64 3.85 -0.38 8.17
C ILE A 64 3.71 -1.23 6.93
N GLU A 65 3.37 -0.61 5.80
CA GLU A 65 3.42 -1.27 4.50
C GLU A 65 4.87 -1.31 3.99
N LYS A 66 5.32 -2.48 3.56
CA LYS A 66 6.67 -2.69 3.06
C LYS A 66 6.68 -3.52 1.78
N ARG A 67 7.48 -3.08 0.81
CA ARG A 67 7.76 -3.80 -0.44
C ARG A 67 8.99 -4.69 -0.25
N PHE A 68 8.89 -5.94 -0.69
CA PHE A 68 9.95 -6.93 -0.63
C PHE A 68 10.28 -7.44 -2.04
N PRO A 69 11.57 -7.65 -2.37
CA PRO A 69 11.95 -8.27 -3.63
C PRO A 69 11.48 -9.73 -3.64
N PHE A 70 10.90 -10.17 -4.75
CA PHE A 70 10.57 -11.58 -4.98
C PHE A 70 11.84 -12.39 -5.27
N LEU A 71 12.75 -11.82 -6.08
CA LEU A 71 14.06 -12.40 -6.38
C LEU A 71 15.16 -11.59 -5.68
N VAL A 72 15.59 -12.08 -4.51
CA VAL A 72 16.66 -11.43 -3.75
C VAL A 72 17.97 -11.51 -4.56
N GLY A 73 18.63 -10.36 -4.68
CA GLY A 73 19.88 -10.22 -5.41
C GLY A 73 19.74 -9.98 -6.91
N TYR A 74 18.53 -9.98 -7.48
CA TYR A 74 18.33 -9.83 -8.93
C TYR A 74 17.29 -8.77 -9.31
N ALA A 75 17.52 -8.13 -10.46
CA ALA A 75 16.56 -7.27 -11.15
C ALA A 75 16.70 -7.44 -12.66
N PHE A 76 15.68 -7.06 -13.42
CA PHE A 76 15.67 -7.13 -14.88
C PHE A 76 15.76 -5.73 -15.48
N VAL A 77 16.59 -5.56 -16.50
CA VAL A 77 16.79 -4.29 -17.20
C VAL A 77 16.55 -4.47 -18.68
N ASN A 78 15.94 -3.46 -19.31
CA ASN A 78 15.72 -3.44 -20.74
C ASN A 78 16.82 -2.64 -21.42
N LEU A 79 17.64 -3.31 -22.24
CA LEU A 79 18.79 -2.73 -22.93
C LEU A 79 18.64 -2.87 -24.46
N PRO A 80 17.73 -2.10 -25.10
CA PRO A 80 17.53 -2.18 -26.55
C PRO A 80 18.78 -1.77 -27.34
N ARG A 81 19.66 -0.95 -26.76
CA ARG A 81 20.91 -0.45 -27.36
C ARG A 81 22.16 -1.24 -26.97
N LEU A 82 22.02 -2.31 -26.18
CA LEU A 82 23.15 -3.11 -25.69
C LEU A 82 24.24 -2.30 -24.96
N ASN A 83 23.86 -1.21 -24.29
CA ASN A 83 24.76 -0.33 -23.54
C ASN A 83 25.14 -0.93 -22.16
N PHE A 84 25.72 -2.13 -22.19
CA PHE A 84 26.07 -2.91 -21.00
C PHE A 84 27.08 -2.20 -20.09
N GLU A 85 28.07 -1.52 -20.66
CA GLU A 85 29.12 -0.83 -19.87
C GLU A 85 28.59 0.40 -19.14
N GLU A 86 27.60 1.09 -19.70
CA GLU A 86 26.94 2.20 -19.03
C GLU A 86 26.17 1.70 -17.81
N LEU A 87 25.43 0.59 -17.95
CA LEU A 87 24.69 0.02 -16.82
C LEU A 87 25.62 -0.47 -15.70
N ARG A 88 26.81 -1.00 -16.02
CA ARG A 88 27.79 -1.41 -14.99
C ARG A 88 28.29 -0.25 -14.13
N ARG A 89 28.14 1.00 -14.58
CA ARG A 89 28.49 2.19 -13.80
C ARG A 89 27.37 2.63 -12.85
N VAL A 90 26.16 2.08 -12.99
CA VAL A 90 25.04 2.37 -12.10
C VAL A 90 25.34 1.81 -10.72
N ASP A 91 25.20 2.67 -9.71
CA ASP A 91 25.46 2.28 -8.34
C ASP A 91 24.49 1.17 -7.88
N GLY A 92 25.06 0.05 -7.43
CA GLY A 92 24.33 -1.15 -7.04
C GLY A 92 24.20 -2.24 -8.10
N ALA A 93 24.56 -1.98 -9.37
CA ALA A 93 24.64 -3.01 -10.39
C ALA A 93 26.00 -3.72 -10.33
N VAL A 94 26.02 -5.03 -10.04
CA VAL A 94 27.27 -5.79 -9.87
C VAL A 94 27.72 -6.41 -11.19
N CYS A 95 26.87 -7.25 -11.77
CA CYS A 95 27.17 -7.94 -13.02
C CYS A 95 25.90 -8.46 -13.68
N PHE A 96 25.99 -8.78 -14.98
CA PHE A 96 24.93 -9.49 -15.68
C PHE A 96 24.97 -10.98 -15.36
N LEU A 97 23.79 -11.61 -15.30
CA LEU A 97 23.69 -13.06 -15.31
C LEU A 97 24.20 -13.58 -16.65
N ARG A 98 25.08 -14.59 -16.62
CA ARG A 98 25.68 -15.18 -17.83
C ARG A 98 24.98 -16.48 -18.19
N GLY A 99 24.78 -16.68 -19.49
CA GLY A 99 24.33 -17.96 -20.05
C GLY A 99 25.51 -18.89 -20.37
N ALA A 100 25.19 -20.07 -20.94
CA ALA A 100 26.19 -21.06 -21.35
C ALA A 100 27.20 -20.53 -22.39
N ASN A 101 26.80 -19.54 -23.19
CA ASN A 101 27.61 -18.96 -24.28
C ASN A 101 28.50 -17.78 -23.82
N TYR A 102 28.87 -17.71 -22.54
CA TYR A 102 29.76 -16.69 -21.92
C TYR A 102 29.27 -15.22 -21.94
N GLY A 103 28.20 -14.89 -22.66
CA GLY A 103 27.57 -13.56 -22.70
C GLY A 103 26.39 -13.37 -21.73
N PRO A 104 25.88 -12.12 -21.57
CA PRO A 104 24.67 -11.84 -20.81
C PRO A 104 23.48 -12.66 -21.30
N LEU A 105 22.73 -13.25 -20.38
CA LEU A 105 21.53 -14.02 -20.70
C LEU A 105 20.36 -13.08 -21.02
N GLU A 106 19.86 -13.15 -22.26
CA GLU A 106 18.64 -12.45 -22.70
C GLU A 106 17.40 -13.24 -22.24
N PHE A 107 16.45 -12.55 -21.64
CA PHE A 107 15.16 -13.10 -21.22
C PHE A 107 14.09 -12.73 -22.26
N PRO A 108 13.20 -13.68 -22.64
CA PRO A 108 12.07 -13.37 -23.49
C PRO A 108 11.16 -12.30 -22.87
N SER A 109 10.72 -11.31 -23.66
CA SER A 109 9.79 -10.28 -23.18
C SER A 109 8.52 -10.87 -22.57
N ALA A 110 7.99 -11.94 -23.17
CA ALA A 110 6.80 -12.64 -22.67
C ALA A 110 6.96 -13.14 -21.23
N THR A 111 8.17 -13.57 -20.83
CA THR A 111 8.45 -14.00 -19.45
C THR A 111 8.44 -12.83 -18.49
N ILE A 112 9.03 -11.70 -18.88
CA ILE A 112 9.05 -10.48 -18.07
C ILE A 112 7.64 -9.89 -17.94
N GLU A 113 6.87 -9.89 -19.03
CA GLU A 113 5.47 -9.47 -19.04
C GLU A 113 4.63 -10.36 -18.12
N ALA A 114 4.79 -11.68 -18.15
CA ALA A 114 4.10 -12.59 -17.24
C ALA A 114 4.40 -12.29 -15.76
N LEU A 115 5.66 -12.00 -15.43
CA LEU A 115 6.05 -11.58 -14.08
C LEU A 115 5.40 -10.24 -13.69
N TYR A 116 5.35 -9.29 -14.63
CA TYR A 116 4.72 -7.99 -14.43
C TYR A 116 3.22 -8.14 -14.16
N PHE A 117 2.51 -8.97 -14.95
CA PHE A 117 1.10 -9.25 -14.75
C PHE A 117 0.84 -9.93 -13.40
N ALA A 118 1.65 -10.92 -13.02
CA ALA A 118 1.51 -11.61 -11.73
C ALA A 118 1.75 -10.66 -10.53
N GLU A 119 2.76 -9.78 -10.61
CA GLU A 119 2.98 -8.75 -9.59
C GLU A 119 1.81 -7.76 -9.52
N HIS A 120 1.28 -7.34 -10.67
CA HIS A 120 0.13 -6.44 -10.72
C HIS A 120 -1.10 -7.08 -10.09
N GLU A 121 -1.46 -8.31 -10.45
CA GLU A 121 -2.57 -9.05 -9.87
C GLU A 121 -2.41 -9.19 -8.35
N ARG A 122 -1.22 -9.58 -7.88
CA ARG A 122 -0.98 -9.73 -6.44
C ARG A 122 -1.08 -8.40 -5.71
N ARG A 123 -0.63 -7.30 -6.32
CA ARG A 123 -0.77 -5.95 -5.75
C ARG A 123 -2.23 -5.53 -5.65
N GLN A 124 -3.05 -5.80 -6.66
CA GLN A 124 -4.49 -5.49 -6.61
C GLN A 124 -5.18 -6.30 -5.51
N ALA A 125 -4.88 -7.60 -5.40
CA ALA A 125 -5.40 -8.44 -4.33
C ALA A 125 -4.99 -7.92 -2.95
N PHE A 126 -3.73 -7.51 -2.77
CA PHE A 126 -3.24 -6.92 -1.52
C PHE A 126 -3.98 -5.62 -1.14
N LEU A 127 -4.19 -4.71 -2.10
CA LEU A 127 -4.93 -3.47 -1.86
C LEU A 127 -6.40 -3.74 -1.50
N TYR A 128 -7.02 -4.71 -2.16
CA TYR A 128 -8.37 -5.14 -1.86
C TYR A 128 -8.48 -5.75 -0.45
N GLU A 129 -7.57 -6.67 -0.09
CA GLU A 129 -7.49 -7.26 1.26
C GLU A 129 -7.33 -6.18 2.34
N GLN A 130 -6.45 -5.20 2.11
CA GLN A 130 -6.24 -4.07 3.01
C GLN A 130 -7.52 -3.23 3.17
N HIS A 131 -8.20 -2.91 2.07
CA HIS A 131 -9.44 -2.15 2.09
C HIS A 131 -10.55 -2.89 2.86
N CYS A 132 -10.77 -4.18 2.56
CA CYS A 132 -11.74 -5.00 3.27
C CYS A 132 -11.47 -5.06 4.76
N ARG A 133 -10.19 -5.20 5.17
CA ARG A 133 -9.84 -5.22 6.59
C ARG A 133 -10.12 -3.88 7.28
N LYS A 134 -9.73 -2.75 6.67
CA LYS A 134 -10.02 -1.41 7.20
C LYS A 134 -11.52 -1.18 7.36
N GLU A 135 -12.31 -1.59 6.36
CA GLU A 135 -13.76 -1.49 6.43
C GLU A 135 -14.36 -2.41 7.50
N ASN A 136 -13.87 -3.64 7.67
CA ASN A 136 -14.32 -4.52 8.75
C ASN A 136 -13.99 -3.96 10.13
N GLU A 137 -12.76 -3.49 10.34
CA GLU A 137 -12.33 -2.84 11.60
C GLU A 137 -13.21 -1.62 11.92
N ARG A 138 -13.51 -0.80 10.92
CA ARG A 138 -14.43 0.32 11.03
C ARG A 138 -15.84 -0.12 11.43
N HIS A 139 -16.38 -1.14 10.77
CA HIS A 139 -17.71 -1.67 11.10
C HIS A 139 -17.75 -2.20 12.54
N GLU A 140 -16.71 -2.93 12.97
CA GLU A 140 -16.57 -3.42 14.34
C GLU A 140 -16.50 -2.28 15.36
N GLN A 141 -15.73 -1.22 15.08
CA GLN A 141 -15.66 -0.02 15.91
C GLN A 141 -17.02 0.68 16.03
N ILE A 142 -17.73 0.86 14.92
CA ILE A 142 -19.08 1.44 14.92
C ILE A 142 -20.03 0.60 15.79
N GLN A 143 -20.01 -0.73 15.66
CA GLN A 143 -20.84 -1.61 16.46
C GLN A 143 -20.45 -1.57 17.94
N HIS A 144 -19.16 -1.49 18.25
CA HIS A 144 -18.65 -1.34 19.62
C HIS A 144 -19.15 -0.05 20.27
N LEU A 145 -18.96 1.10 19.60
CA LEU A 145 -19.40 2.41 20.08
C LEU A 145 -20.92 2.48 20.24
N ARG A 146 -21.67 1.94 19.27
CA ARG A 146 -23.12 1.76 19.36
C ARG A 146 -23.49 0.92 20.59
N GLY A 147 -22.80 -0.19 20.80
CA GLY A 147 -22.98 -1.05 21.98
C GLY A 147 -22.74 -0.29 23.30
N GLN A 148 -21.73 0.60 23.35
CA GLN A 148 -21.49 1.45 24.50
C GLN A 148 -22.62 2.46 24.74
N LEU A 149 -23.08 3.17 23.70
CA LEU A 149 -24.21 4.10 23.81
C LEU A 149 -25.47 3.41 24.33
N ARG A 150 -25.77 2.20 23.84
CA ARG A 150 -26.95 1.44 24.29
C ARG A 150 -26.92 1.12 25.78
N LYS A 151 -25.75 0.97 26.39
CA LYS A 151 -25.61 0.71 27.83
C LYS A 151 -25.81 1.97 28.67
N ILE A 152 -25.48 3.14 28.12
CA ILE A 152 -25.52 4.44 28.82
C ILE A 152 -26.90 5.08 28.73
N LEU A 153 -27.56 4.98 27.57
CA LEU A 153 -28.82 5.67 27.32
C LEU A 153 -30.02 5.00 28.01
N PRO A 154 -31.06 5.77 28.37
CA PRO A 154 -32.30 5.22 28.93
C PRO A 154 -32.93 4.16 28.04
N LYS A 155 -33.41 3.06 28.66
CA LYS A 155 -34.13 1.99 27.95
C LYS A 155 -35.48 2.51 27.44
N GLY A 156 -35.93 2.03 26.28
CA GLY A 156 -37.22 2.44 25.67
C GLY A 156 -37.14 3.00 24.25
N ARG A 157 -35.99 2.85 23.57
CA ARG A 157 -35.82 3.25 22.16
C ARG A 157 -36.81 2.50 21.25
N LYS A 158 -37.54 3.24 20.41
CA LYS A 158 -38.26 2.67 19.26
C LYS A 158 -37.25 2.22 18.20
N ALA A 159 -37.39 1.00 17.67
CA ALA A 159 -36.43 0.37 16.76
C ALA A 159 -36.02 1.22 15.52
N ARG A 160 -36.87 2.16 15.09
CA ARG A 160 -36.67 3.00 13.90
C ARG A 160 -35.89 4.31 14.12
N VAL A 161 -35.64 4.74 15.36
CA VAL A 161 -34.94 6.02 15.64
C VAL A 161 -33.44 5.77 15.63
N SER A 162 -32.57 6.62 15.06
CA SER A 162 -31.11 6.44 15.13
C SER A 162 -30.59 6.45 16.58
N MET A 163 -29.48 5.76 16.84
CA MET A 163 -28.81 5.81 18.16
C MET A 163 -28.31 7.20 18.50
N VAL A 164 -27.79 7.90 17.50
CA VAL A 164 -27.18 9.23 17.65
C VAL A 164 -28.28 10.23 18.01
N ASP A 165 -29.37 10.27 17.25
CA ASP A 165 -30.51 11.17 17.53
C ASP A 165 -31.15 10.92 18.90
N GLN A 166 -31.19 9.65 19.36
CA GLN A 166 -31.68 9.36 20.71
C GLN A 166 -30.70 9.85 21.77
N ALA A 167 -29.39 9.71 21.53
CA ALA A 167 -28.37 10.18 22.44
C ALA A 167 -28.42 11.72 22.57
N GLU A 168 -28.55 12.43 21.47
CA GLU A 168 -28.69 13.90 21.44
C GLU A 168 -29.92 14.38 22.22
N ARG A 169 -31.07 13.69 22.07
CA ARG A 169 -32.29 14.03 22.84
C ARG A 169 -32.19 13.75 24.33
N ALA A 170 -31.39 12.75 24.72
CA ALA A 170 -31.23 12.35 26.11
C ALA A 170 -30.09 13.09 26.83
N ILE A 171 -29.18 13.74 26.09
CA ILE A 171 -27.95 14.35 26.61
C ILE A 171 -28.19 15.30 27.79
N ASP A 172 -29.26 16.09 27.77
CA ASP A 172 -29.53 17.08 28.82
C ASP A 172 -30.16 16.50 30.10
N SER A 173 -30.61 15.25 30.05
CA SER A 173 -31.11 14.51 31.21
C SER A 173 -30.05 13.68 31.93
N LEU A 174 -28.82 13.66 31.43
CA LEU A 174 -27.70 12.86 31.95
C LEU A 174 -26.80 13.69 32.87
N SER A 175 -26.05 13.02 33.75
CA SER A 175 -25.06 13.69 34.60
C SER A 175 -23.89 14.26 33.77
N PRO A 176 -23.20 15.31 34.25
CA PRO A 176 -22.15 15.99 33.48
C PRO A 176 -21.04 15.06 32.96
N GLN A 177 -20.59 14.10 33.78
CA GLN A 177 -19.57 13.12 33.40
C GLN A 177 -20.05 12.14 32.31
N ILE A 178 -21.32 11.74 32.36
CA ILE A 178 -21.90 10.85 31.36
C ILE A 178 -22.13 11.61 30.05
N LYS A 179 -22.54 12.87 30.13
CA LYS A 179 -22.74 13.76 28.98
C LYS A 179 -21.45 13.92 28.16
N GLU A 180 -20.32 14.21 28.80
CA GLU A 180 -19.02 14.31 28.12
C GLU A 180 -18.63 13.00 27.41
N ARG A 181 -18.84 11.85 28.07
CA ARG A 181 -18.58 10.53 27.49
C ARG A 181 -19.46 10.25 26.26
N VAL A 182 -20.76 10.58 26.32
CA VAL A 182 -21.70 10.41 25.21
C VAL A 182 -21.33 11.31 24.03
N GLN A 183 -20.98 12.57 24.28
CA GLN A 183 -20.52 13.50 23.24
C GLN A 183 -19.27 13.00 22.53
N LYS A 184 -18.30 12.45 23.28
CA LYS A 184 -17.09 11.85 22.70
C LYS A 184 -17.43 10.68 21.77
N ILE A 185 -18.33 9.78 22.20
CA ILE A 185 -18.75 8.63 21.38
C ILE A 185 -19.52 9.09 20.14
N ILE A 186 -20.37 10.11 20.24
CA ILE A 186 -21.08 10.69 19.08
C ILE A 186 -20.08 11.28 18.09
N SER A 187 -19.10 12.05 18.57
CA SER A 187 -18.05 12.62 17.71
C SER A 187 -17.28 11.54 16.97
N GLU A 188 -16.93 10.45 17.64
CA GLU A 188 -16.19 9.32 17.06
C GLU A 188 -17.05 8.53 16.06
N LEU A 189 -18.34 8.33 16.34
CA LEU A 189 -19.28 7.75 15.38
C LEU A 189 -19.46 8.63 14.15
N ASN A 190 -19.54 9.95 14.34
CA ASN A 190 -19.67 10.90 13.25
C ASN A 190 -18.42 10.93 12.38
N SER A 191 -17.20 10.91 12.94
CA SER A 191 -15.98 10.79 12.13
C SER A 191 -15.92 9.45 11.38
N LEU A 192 -16.26 8.35 12.06
CA LEU A 192 -16.32 7.02 11.45
C LEU A 192 -17.48 6.84 10.47
N THR A 193 -18.38 7.83 10.30
CA THR A 193 -19.47 7.79 9.32
C THR A 193 -19.26 8.83 8.22
N ALA A 194 -18.67 9.99 8.54
CA ALA A 194 -18.30 11.05 7.60
C ALA A 194 -17.25 10.58 6.58
N ASP A 195 -16.28 9.76 7.01
CA ASP A 195 -15.26 9.19 6.12
C ASP A 195 -15.78 8.01 5.26
N ALA A 196 -17.10 7.75 5.20
CA ALA A 196 -17.71 6.73 4.34
C ALA A 196 -18.58 7.39 3.30
N ALA A 197 -18.10 7.36 2.07
CA ALA A 197 -18.92 6.98 0.92
C ALA A 197 -20.04 7.94 0.45
N VAL A 198 -20.40 9.03 1.13
CA VAL A 198 -21.45 9.94 0.61
C VAL A 198 -20.87 11.05 -0.27
N GLU A 199 -19.72 11.65 0.07
CA GLU A 199 -19.08 12.67 -0.79
C GLU A 199 -18.55 12.08 -2.11
N ASN A 200 -17.93 10.92 -2.07
CA ASN A 200 -17.33 10.30 -3.27
C ASN A 200 -18.38 9.73 -4.25
N LEU A 201 -19.57 9.34 -3.78
CA LEU A 201 -20.68 8.93 -4.66
C LEU A 201 -21.46 10.13 -5.23
N ARG A 202 -21.44 11.30 -4.58
CA ARG A 202 -22.10 12.52 -5.08
C ARG A 202 -21.30 13.26 -6.15
N GLN A 203 -19.99 13.05 -6.24
CA GLN A 203 -19.14 13.60 -7.31
C GLN A 203 -19.03 12.68 -8.53
N ALA A 204 -19.57 11.45 -8.45
CA ALA A 204 -19.54 10.45 -9.51
C ALA A 204 -20.87 10.35 -10.30
N VAL A 205 -21.81 11.27 -10.08
CA VAL A 205 -23.07 11.46 -10.84
C VAL A 205 -23.05 12.86 -11.43
#